data_AF-A0A1A8EKL0-F1
#
_entry.id   AF-A0A1A8EKL0-F1
#
_cell.length_a   1.000
_cell.length_b   1.000
_cell.length_c   1.000
_cell.angle_alpha   90.00
_cell.angle_beta   90.00
_cell.angle_gamma   90.00
#
_symmetry.space_group_name_H-M   'P 1'
#
loop_
_entity.id
_entity.type
_entity.pdbx_description
1 polymer ?
#
loop_
_entity_poly.entity_id
_entity_poly.type
_entity_poly.pdbx_seq_one_letter_code
_entity_poly.pdbx_strand_id
1 'polypeptide(L)'
;VLKRMIKCCSMLNCHTQVAVLCQFLREVDYMTAFKALQEQNSHDAMDSFYDYIWDVTILEYLTRILLLVTMETFLVRSGHL
;
A
#
# COMPACT_ATOMS: atom_id res chain seq x y z
N VAL A 1 -16.70 -9.24 9.35
CA VAL A 1 -17.01 -8.65 8.03
C VAL A 1 -15.74 -8.13 7.35
N LEU A 2 -14.93 -7.29 8.02
CA LEU A 2 -13.67 -6.73 7.49
C LEU A 2 -12.72 -7.76 6.86
N LYS A 3 -12.43 -8.89 7.51
CA LYS A 3 -11.59 -9.95 6.93
C LYS A 3 -12.09 -10.50 5.58
N ARG A 4 -13.41 -10.51 5.37
CA ARG A 4 -14.01 -10.92 4.07
C ARG A 4 -13.85 -9.81 3.03
N MET A 5 -13.98 -8.55 3.43
CA MET A 5 -13.74 -7.39 2.55
C MET A 5 -12.27 -7.32 2.12
N ILE A 6 -11.33 -7.49 3.05
CA ILE A 6 -9.89 -7.59 2.77
C ILE A 6 -9.62 -8.66 1.72
N LYS A 7 -10.19 -9.86 1.89
CA LYS A 7 -10.03 -10.95 0.91
C LYS A 7 -10.60 -10.59 -0.46
N CYS A 8 -11.76 -9.93 -0.51
CA CYS A 8 -12.38 -9.49 -1.76
C CYS A 8 -11.53 -8.43 -2.48
N CYS A 9 -11.12 -7.37 -1.78
CA CYS A 9 -10.26 -6.30 -2.33
C CYS A 9 -8.91 -6.86 -2.81
N SER A 10 -8.34 -7.82 -2.08
CA SER A 10 -7.13 -8.52 -2.50
C SER A 10 -7.31 -9.33 -3.78
N MET A 11 -8.49 -9.92 -4.03
CA MET A 11 -8.79 -10.63 -5.27
C MET A 11 -9.08 -9.71 -6.46
N LEU A 12 -9.50 -8.46 -6.17
CA LEU A 12 -9.76 -7.42 -7.17
C LEU A 12 -8.54 -6.55 -7.47
N ASN A 13 -7.37 -6.86 -6.88
CA ASN A 13 -6.14 -6.08 -6.97
C ASN A 13 -6.30 -4.61 -6.50
N CYS A 14 -7.18 -4.38 -5.52
CA CYS A 14 -7.34 -3.09 -4.84
C CYS A 14 -6.45 -3.07 -3.58
N HIS A 15 -5.14 -2.91 -3.77
CA HIS A 15 -4.14 -3.10 -2.73
C HIS A 15 -4.12 -2.00 -1.65
N THR A 16 -4.37 -0.75 -2.03
CA THR A 16 -4.48 0.38 -1.09
C THR A 16 -5.72 0.23 -0.22
N GLN A 17 -6.85 -0.22 -0.80
CA GLN A 17 -8.05 -0.52 -0.01
C GLN A 17 -7.83 -1.64 1.00
N VAL A 18 -7.04 -2.66 0.66
CA VAL A 18 -6.63 -3.70 1.62
C VAL A 18 -5.87 -3.10 2.80
N ALA A 19 -4.89 -2.22 2.54
CA ALA A 19 -4.13 -1.56 3.59
C ALA A 19 -5.01 -0.64 4.47
N VAL A 20 -5.96 0.08 3.89
CA VAL A 20 -6.97 0.86 4.62
C VAL A 20 -7.80 -0.05 5.53
N LEU A 21 -8.35 -1.13 4.99
CA LEU A 21 -9.19 -2.07 5.75
C LEU A 21 -8.43 -2.80 6.88
N CYS A 22 -7.13 -3.03 6.73
CA CYS A 22 -6.29 -3.62 7.78
C CYS A 22 -6.23 -2.75 9.06
N GLN A 23 -6.36 -1.42 8.94
CA GLN A 23 -6.36 -0.49 10.09
C GLN A 23 -7.65 -0.58 10.92
N PHE A 24 -8.74 -1.05 10.32
CA PHE A 24 -10.04 -1.20 11.01
C PHE A 24 -10.14 -2.49 11.84
N LEU A 25 -9.14 -3.38 11.76
CA LEU A 25 -9.08 -4.56 12.63
C LEU A 25 -8.70 -4.14 14.06
N ARG A 26 -9.19 -4.89 15.06
CA ARG A 26 -8.88 -4.63 16.48
C ARG A 26 -7.37 -4.61 16.74
N GLU A 27 -6.65 -5.50 16.07
CA GLU A 27 -5.20 -5.48 15.95
C GLU A 27 -4.88 -5.28 14.48
N VAL A 28 -4.10 -4.25 14.17
CA VAL A 28 -3.75 -3.89 12.79
C VAL A 28 -2.93 -5.02 12.18
N ASP A 29 -3.39 -5.54 11.03
CA ASP A 29 -2.68 -6.59 10.30
C ASP A 29 -1.65 -5.99 9.34
N TYR A 30 -0.51 -5.60 9.90
CA TYR A 30 0.61 -5.03 9.15
C TYR A 30 1.18 -5.98 8.10
N MET A 31 1.18 -7.29 8.37
CA MET A 31 1.74 -8.27 7.45
C MET A 31 0.96 -8.28 6.13
N THR A 32 -0.38 -8.31 6.22
CA THR A 32 -1.25 -8.23 5.03
C THR A 32 -1.17 -6.85 4.37
N ALA A 33 -1.14 -5.76 5.15
CA ALA A 33 -1.08 -4.40 4.61
C ALA A 33 0.23 -4.15 3.83
N PHE A 34 1.38 -4.51 4.38
CA PHE A 34 2.67 -4.34 3.73
C PHE A 34 2.81 -5.18 2.47
N LYS A 35 2.34 -6.44 2.53
CA LYS A 35 2.33 -7.30 1.35
C LYS A 35 1.48 -6.72 0.23
N ALA A 36 0.32 -6.16 0.54
CA ALA A 36 -0.53 -5.51 -0.44
C ALA A 36 0.14 -4.26 -1.03
N LEU A 37 0.70 -3.38 -0.21
CA LEU A 37 1.35 -2.13 -0.66
C LEU A 37 2.62 -2.33 -1.48
N GLN A 38 3.22 -3.52 -1.45
CA GLN A 38 4.39 -3.84 -2.27
C GLN A 38 4.01 -4.15 -3.73
N GLU A 39 2.76 -4.51 -4.01
CA GLU A 39 2.28 -4.83 -5.35
C GLU A 39 2.19 -3.56 -6.21
N GLN A 40 2.94 -3.50 -7.31
CA GLN A 40 3.00 -2.34 -8.20
C GLN A 40 1.78 -2.23 -9.15
N ASN A 41 0.99 -3.29 -9.29
CA ASN A 41 -0.19 -3.35 -10.17
C ASN A 41 -1.48 -3.14 -9.37
N SER A 42 -1.59 -2.00 -8.66
CA SER A 42 -2.83 -1.65 -8.00
C SER A 42 -3.85 -1.08 -9.01
N HIS A 43 -5.07 -1.58 -8.93
CA HIS A 43 -6.22 -1.07 -9.68
C HIS A 43 -7.08 -0.12 -8.84
N ASP A 44 -6.54 0.38 -7.72
CA ASP A 44 -7.16 1.45 -6.96
C ASP A 44 -6.44 2.76 -7.19
N ALA A 45 -7.20 3.86 -7.30
CA ALA A 45 -6.64 5.21 -7.40
C ALA A 45 -5.91 5.56 -6.08
N MET A 46 -4.69 5.06 -5.90
CA MET A 46 -3.97 5.02 -4.61
C MET A 46 -3.94 6.39 -3.94
N ASP A 47 -3.70 7.45 -4.72
CA ASP A 47 -3.60 8.83 -4.25
C ASP A 47 -4.86 9.31 -3.53
N SER A 48 -6.04 8.84 -3.95
CA SER A 48 -7.31 9.18 -3.31
C SER A 48 -7.54 8.45 -1.98
N PHE A 49 -6.73 7.44 -1.66
CA PHE A 49 -6.88 6.64 -0.45
C PHE A 49 -5.88 6.97 0.65
N TYR A 50 -4.83 7.75 0.36
CA TYR A 50 -3.81 8.11 1.37
C TYR A 50 -4.39 8.93 2.53
N ASP A 51 -5.38 9.79 2.28
CA ASP A 51 -6.08 10.55 3.33
C ASP A 51 -6.85 9.65 4.32
N TYR A 52 -7.12 8.39 3.96
CA TYR A 52 -7.79 7.41 4.83
C TYR A 52 -6.82 6.47 5.56
N ILE A 53 -5.51 6.71 5.46
CA ILE A 53 -4.50 5.99 6.23
C ILE A 53 -4.07 6.88 7.40
N TRP A 54 -4.42 6.47 8.62
CA TRP A 54 -4.05 7.19 9.86
C TRP A 54 -2.98 6.46 10.67
N ASP A 55 -2.72 5.18 10.37
CA ASP A 55 -1.69 4.41 11.04
C ASP A 55 -0.29 4.85 10.59
N VAL A 56 0.49 5.34 11.56
CA VAL A 56 1.83 5.89 11.32
C VAL A 56 2.78 4.84 10.74
N THR A 57 2.67 3.58 11.15
CA THR A 57 3.53 2.50 10.67
C THR A 57 3.28 2.20 9.19
N ILE A 58 2.01 2.23 8.79
CA ILE A 58 1.63 2.04 7.39
C ILE A 58 2.09 3.24 6.54
N LEU A 59 1.91 4.47 7.03
CA LEU A 59 2.38 5.69 6.35
C LEU A 59 3.90 5.71 6.17
N GLU A 60 4.66 5.33 7.20
CA GLU A 60 6.12 5.23 7.14
C GLU A 60 6.55 4.21 6.08
N TYR A 61 5.92 3.03 6.06
CA TYR A 61 6.20 2.00 5.06
C TYR A 61 5.89 2.48 3.64
N LEU A 62 4.77 3.17 3.46
CA LEU A 62 4.33 3.70 2.17
C LEU A 62 5.28 4.80 1.67
N THR A 63 5.69 5.71 2.55
CA THR A 63 6.69 6.75 2.26
C THR A 63 8.03 6.13 1.85
N ARG A 64 8.47 5.07 2.54
CA ARG A 64 9.69 4.34 2.21
C ARG A 64 9.64 3.71 0.82
N ILE A 65 8.51 3.11 0.43
CA ILE A 65 8.33 2.54 -0.91
C ILE A 65 8.34 3.65 -1.98
N LEU A 66 7.59 4.73 -1.77
CA LEU A 66 7.53 5.84 -2.73
C LEU A 66 8.91 6.49 -2.94
N LEU A 67 9.69 6.68 -1.87
CA LEU A 67 11.06 7.19 -1.96
C LEU A 67 11.99 6.23 -2.71
N LEU A 68 11.88 4.92 -2.46
CA LEU A 68 12.65 3.89 -3.17
C LEU A 68 12.35 3.90 -4.67
N VAL A 69 11.07 3.91 -5.05
CA VAL A 69 10.65 3.93 -6.47
C VAL A 69 11.07 5.23 -7.15
N THR A 70 10.99 6.37 -6.44
CA THR A 70 11.46 7.66 -6.96
C THR A 70 12.98 7.67 -7.15
N MET A 71 13.74 7.06 -6.24
CA MET A 71 15.19 6.91 -6.36
C MET A 71 15.57 5.95 -7.51
N GLU A 72 14.91 4.79 -7.64
CA GLU A 72 15.16 3.85 -8.75
C GLU A 72 14.83 4.47 -10.10
N THR A 73 13.68 5.12 -10.24
CA THR A 73 13.32 5.84 -11.48
C THR A 73 14.29 6.98 -11.78
N PHE A 74 14.75 7.70 -10.76
CA PHE A 74 15.79 8.72 -10.93
C PHE A 74 17.13 8.12 -11.38
N LEU A 75 17.54 6.99 -10.83
CA LEU A 75 18.82 6.33 -11.14
C LEU A 75 18.81 5.72 -12.55
N VAL A 76 17.70 5.10 -12.94
CA VAL A 76 17.45 4.62 -14.32
C VAL A 76 17.43 5.79 -15.30
N ARG A 77 16.76 6.90 -14.95
CA ARG A 77 16.67 8.08 -15.83
C ARG A 77 17.97 8.88 -15.90
N SER A 78 18.85 8.75 -14.92
CA SER A 78 20.18 9.35 -14.88
C SER A 78 21.25 8.52 -15.61
N GLY A 79 20.89 7.36 -16.19
CA GLY A 79 21.80 6.52 -16.97
C GLY A 79 22.94 5.91 -16.16
N HIS A 80 22.79 5.79 -14.84
CA HIS A 80 23.77 5.19 -13.95
C HIS A 80 23.60 3.67 -13.75
N LEU A 81 22.70 3.05 -14.53
CA LEU A 81 22.57 1.60 -14.71
C LEU A 81 22.41 1.25 -16.20
#